data_AF-B9K8Z9-F1
#
_entry.id   AF-B9K8Z9-F1
#
_cell.length_a   1.000
_cell.length_b   1.000
_cell.length_c   1.000
_cell.angle_alpha   90.00
_cell.angle_beta   90.00
_cell.angle_gamma   90.00
#
_symmetry.space_group_name_H-M   'P 1'
#
loop_
_entity.id
_entity.type
_entity.pdbx_description
1 polymer ?
#
loop_
_entity_poly.entity_id
_entity_poly.type
_entity_poly.pdbx_seq_one_letter_code
_entity_poly.pdbx_strand_id
1 'polypeptide(L)'
;MTLFEDFPEKEVERVLKMCECDFVEELENGMDTVVGERGTRLSDGQRQRIVLARALIRKPQVLILDEVTSGVDSETEEKILEKILNEIETVIIVSHRLSTIKKASRIIVLNDGRVEAEGTHEELMKKSPLYREIVKSQLMR
;
A
#
# COMPACT_ATOMS: atom_id res chain seq x y z
N MET A 1 3.42 22.52 6.21
CA MET A 1 2.21 21.72 5.95
C MET A 1 2.10 20.75 7.10
N THR A 2 1.24 21.09 8.03
CA THR A 2 0.81 20.23 9.12
C THR A 2 -0.04 19.12 8.50
N LEU A 3 0.24 17.87 8.88
CA LEU A 3 -0.17 16.73 8.04
C LEU A 3 -1.67 16.39 8.20
N PHE A 4 -2.29 16.81 9.31
CA PHE A 4 -3.62 16.36 9.73
C PHE A 4 -4.48 17.43 10.44
N GLU A 5 -4.07 18.71 10.48
CA GLU A 5 -4.74 19.77 11.28
C GLU A 5 -6.21 20.02 10.94
N ASP A 6 -6.64 19.70 9.73
CA ASP A 6 -8.03 19.90 9.27
C ASP A 6 -8.97 18.73 9.64
N PHE A 7 -8.48 17.71 10.35
CA PHE A 7 -9.22 16.48 10.61
C PHE A 7 -9.48 16.25 12.11
N PRO A 8 -10.63 15.67 12.50
CA PRO A 8 -10.89 15.30 13.88
C PRO A 8 -9.82 14.33 14.40
N GLU A 9 -9.32 14.55 15.61
CA GLU A 9 -8.27 13.74 16.26
C GLU A 9 -8.54 12.22 16.17
N LYS A 10 -9.78 11.81 16.44
CA LYS A 10 -10.20 10.40 16.32
C LYS A 10 -10.01 9.81 14.92
N GLU A 11 -10.23 10.59 13.86
CA GLU A 11 -10.00 10.12 12.49
C GLU A 11 -8.51 10.03 12.19
N VAL A 12 -7.70 10.95 12.73
CA VAL A 12 -6.24 10.91 12.63
C VAL A 12 -5.68 9.67 13.31
N GLU A 13 -6.04 9.42 14.56
CA GLU A 13 -5.64 8.22 15.31
C GLU A 13 -6.05 6.94 14.56
N ARG A 14 -7.28 6.90 14.03
CA ARG A 14 -7.79 5.76 13.28
C ARG A 14 -6.93 5.46 12.06
N VAL A 15 -6.60 6.45 11.22
CA VAL A 15 -5.79 6.21 10.02
C VAL A 15 -4.33 5.91 10.33
N LEU A 16 -3.77 6.50 11.39
CA LEU A 16 -2.40 6.17 11.83
C LEU A 16 -2.32 4.70 12.26
N LYS A 17 -3.30 4.23 13.05
CA LYS A 17 -3.41 2.81 13.43
C LYS A 17 -3.66 1.89 12.23
N MET A 18 -4.45 2.35 11.26
CA MET A 18 -4.71 1.61 10.03
C MET A 18 -3.43 1.41 9.20
N CYS A 19 -2.56 2.41 9.19
CA CYS A 19 -1.28 2.40 8.49
C CYS A 19 -0.10 1.94 9.34
N GLU A 20 -0.31 1.32 10.52
CA GLU A 20 0.76 0.87 11.43
C GLU A 20 1.77 2.01 11.74
N CYS A 21 1.27 3.21 12.02
CA CYS A 21 2.09 4.39 12.32
C CYS A 21 2.39 4.58 13.80
N ASP A 22 2.41 3.53 14.62
CA ASP A 22 2.62 3.63 16.07
C ASP A 22 3.96 4.31 16.42
N PHE A 23 4.95 4.23 15.52
CA PHE A 23 6.23 4.94 15.63
C PHE A 23 6.09 6.46 15.77
N VAL A 24 4.95 7.05 15.38
CA VAL A 24 4.71 8.48 15.51
C VAL A 24 4.71 8.90 16.99
N GLU A 25 4.22 8.06 17.89
CA GLU A 25 4.27 8.30 19.34
C GLU A 25 5.70 8.24 19.90
N GLU A 26 6.60 7.52 19.23
CA GLU A 26 8.01 7.38 19.63
C GLU A 26 8.89 8.54 19.15
N LEU A 27 8.36 9.44 18.32
CA LEU A 27 9.09 10.63 17.87
C LEU A 27 9.22 11.66 18.99
N GLU A 28 10.29 12.46 18.95
CA GLU A 28 10.64 13.45 19.99
C GLU A 28 9.47 14.35 20.42
N ASN A 29 8.62 14.77 19.48
CA ASN A 29 7.45 15.61 19.76
C ASN A 29 6.14 14.96 19.26
N GLY A 30 6.10 13.63 19.14
CA GLY A 30 4.93 12.93 18.65
C GLY A 30 4.46 13.43 17.28
N MET A 31 3.16 13.76 17.18
CA MET A 31 2.51 14.35 16.01
C MET A 31 3.06 15.72 15.60
N ASP A 32 3.62 16.48 16.54
CA ASP A 32 4.19 17.81 16.30
C ASP A 32 5.65 17.75 15.80
N THR A 33 6.19 16.54 15.62
CA THR A 33 7.56 16.34 15.17
C THR A 33 7.80 16.94 13.79
N VAL A 34 8.74 17.87 13.71
CA VAL A 34 9.21 18.43 12.43
C VAL A 34 10.07 17.39 11.70
N VAL A 35 9.53 16.82 10.62
CA VAL A 35 10.16 15.72 9.85
C VAL A 35 11.25 16.17 8.85
N GLY A 36 11.54 17.48 8.78
CA GLY A 36 12.50 18.06 7.83
C GLY A 36 12.00 18.14 6.38
N GLU A 37 12.79 18.72 5.49
CA GLU A 37 12.45 18.79 4.06
C GLU A 37 12.30 17.38 3.47
N ARG A 38 11.22 17.14 2.73
CA ARG A 38 10.90 15.83 2.12
C ARG A 38 10.85 14.66 3.11
N GLY A 39 10.69 14.92 4.42
CA GLY A 39 10.62 13.89 5.45
C GLY A 39 11.95 13.19 5.71
N THR A 40 13.09 13.88 5.57
CA THR A 40 14.45 13.32 5.74
C THR A 40 14.71 12.71 7.11
N ARG A 41 13.91 13.01 8.14
CA ARG A 41 14.03 12.43 9.48
C ARG A 41 13.27 11.12 9.67
N LEU A 42 12.58 10.64 8.64
CA LEU A 42 11.84 9.39 8.65
C LEU A 42 12.56 8.35 7.79
N SER A 43 12.44 7.08 8.17
CA SER A 43 12.78 5.99 7.25
C SER A 43 11.83 5.98 6.05
N ASP A 44 12.23 5.32 4.97
CA ASP A 44 11.40 5.20 3.77
C ASP A 44 10.02 4.58 4.08
N GLY A 45 10.00 3.49 4.85
CA GLY A 45 8.76 2.83 5.28
C GLY A 45 7.91 3.70 6.21
N GLN A 46 8.51 4.49 7.11
CA GLN A 46 7.76 5.44 7.94
C GLN A 46 7.12 6.53 7.09
N ARG A 47 7.88 7.12 6.15
CA ARG A 47 7.38 8.15 5.24
C ARG A 47 6.25 7.64 4.35
N GLN A 48 6.36 6.42 3.83
CA GLN A 48 5.32 5.80 3.03
C GLN A 48 4.03 5.57 3.82
N ARG A 49 4.13 5.02 5.04
CA ARG A 49 2.97 4.81 5.91
C ARG A 49 2.26 6.13 6.25
N ILE A 50 2.99 7.23 6.44
CA ILE A 50 2.40 8.57 6.61
C ILE A 50 1.70 9.04 5.32
N VAL A 51 2.32 8.88 4.15
CA VAL A 51 1.69 9.24 2.87
C VAL A 51 0.39 8.46 2.65
N LEU A 52 0.38 7.17 3.01
CA LEU A 52 -0.79 6.32 2.95
C LEU A 52 -1.88 6.78 3.91
N ALA A 53 -1.54 7.09 5.17
CA ALA A 53 -2.49 7.64 6.14
C ALA A 53 -3.13 8.95 5.65
N ARG A 54 -2.35 9.81 4.98
CA ARG A 54 -2.85 11.04 4.33
C ARG A 54 -3.80 10.78 3.16
N ALA A 55 -3.62 9.69 2.43
CA ALA A 55 -4.55 9.30 1.38
C ALA A 55 -5.87 8.80 1.99
N LEU A 56 -5.77 7.94 3.02
CA LEU A 56 -6.92 7.28 3.65
C LEU A 56 -7.80 8.24 4.46
N ILE A 57 -7.24 9.27 5.10
CA ILE A 57 -8.03 10.22 5.89
C ILE A 57 -9.05 11.00 5.05
N ARG A 58 -8.82 11.10 3.75
CA ARG A 58 -9.77 11.70 2.79
C ARG A 58 -10.91 10.77 2.38
N LYS A 59 -10.93 9.52 2.86
CA LYS A 59 -11.94 8.50 2.58
C LYS A 59 -12.17 8.34 1.05
N PRO A 60 -11.12 8.01 0.28
CA PRO A 60 -11.22 7.94 -1.17
C PRO A 60 -12.14 6.80 -1.61
N GLN A 61 -12.95 7.04 -2.66
CA GLN A 61 -13.74 5.98 -3.30
C GLN A 61 -12.85 5.01 -4.10
N VAL A 62 -11.74 5.54 -4.65
CA VAL A 62 -10.75 4.78 -5.41
C VAL A 62 -9.37 5.11 -4.86
N LEU A 63 -8.63 4.08 -4.45
CA LEU A 63 -7.26 4.18 -3.99
C LEU A 63 -6.32 3.52 -4.99
N ILE A 64 -5.29 4.24 -5.45
CA ILE A 64 -4.27 3.71 -6.35
C ILE A 64 -2.95 3.64 -5.57
N LEU A 65 -2.35 2.45 -5.53
CA LEU A 65 -1.11 2.18 -4.84
C LEU A 65 -0.05 1.73 -5.86
N ASP A 66 1.00 2.53 -6.01
CA ASP A 66 2.20 2.17 -6.78
C ASP A 66 3.37 1.93 -5.82
N GLU A 67 3.70 0.65 -5.60
CA GLU A 67 4.81 0.23 -4.71
C GLU A 67 4.86 0.94 -3.34
N VAL A 68 3.68 1.24 -2.76
CA VAL A 68 3.49 2.12 -1.58
C VAL A 68 4.06 1.55 -0.27
N THR A 69 4.66 0.36 -0.31
CA THR A 69 5.25 -0.35 0.83
C THR A 69 6.71 -0.73 0.60
N SER A 70 7.37 -0.12 -0.40
CA SER A 70 8.82 -0.28 -0.59
C SER A 70 9.60 0.27 0.62
N GLY A 71 10.14 -0.63 1.44
CA GLY A 71 10.80 -0.31 2.71
C GLY A 71 9.95 -0.62 3.96
N VAL A 72 8.79 -1.25 3.78
CA VAL A 72 7.99 -1.89 4.83
C VAL A 72 8.22 -3.41 4.77
N ASP A 73 8.35 -4.06 5.93
CA ASP A 73 8.46 -5.52 6.01
C ASP A 73 7.15 -6.19 5.56
N SER A 74 7.24 -7.46 5.15
CA SER A 74 6.11 -8.18 4.55
C SER A 74 4.92 -8.35 5.49
N GLU A 75 5.15 -8.51 6.80
CA GLU A 75 4.09 -8.71 7.78
C GLU A 75 3.30 -7.41 8.01
N THR A 76 4.01 -6.30 8.17
CA THR A 76 3.40 -4.98 8.31
C THR A 76 2.63 -4.59 7.04
N GLU A 77 3.18 -4.82 5.85
CA GLU A 77 2.45 -4.58 4.60
C GLU A 77 1.15 -5.38 4.52
N GLU A 78 1.21 -6.67 4.85
CA GLU A 78 0.05 -7.55 4.79
C GLU A 78 -1.09 -7.05 5.69
N LYS A 79 -0.76 -6.67 6.93
CA LYS A 79 -1.70 -6.09 7.89
C LYS A 79 -2.33 -4.79 7.37
N ILE A 80 -1.52 -3.89 6.82
CA ILE A 80 -2.00 -2.61 6.27
C ILE A 80 -2.96 -2.87 5.11
N LEU A 81 -2.58 -3.72 4.16
CA LEU A 81 -3.40 -4.03 2.98
C LEU A 81 -4.72 -4.67 3.37
N GLU A 82 -4.74 -5.59 4.33
CA GLU A 82 -5.99 -6.20 4.81
C GLU A 82 -6.94 -5.17 5.40
N LYS A 83 -6.45 -4.23 6.20
CA LYS A 83 -7.29 -3.13 6.73
C LYS A 83 -7.83 -2.25 5.60
N ILE A 84 -7.00 -1.90 4.62
CA ILE A 84 -7.39 -1.08 3.46
C ILE A 84 -8.47 -1.76 2.63
N LEU A 85 -8.30 -3.03 2.30
CA LEU A 85 -9.24 -3.78 1.47
C LEU A 85 -10.60 -3.98 2.16
N ASN A 86 -10.67 -3.87 3.49
CA ASN A 86 -11.92 -3.93 4.24
C ASN A 86 -12.67 -2.59 4.30
N GLU A 87 -11.99 -1.46 4.12
CA GLU A 87 -12.60 -0.13 4.23
C GLU A 87 -12.82 0.56 2.88
N ILE A 88 -11.96 0.29 1.90
CA ILE A 88 -11.96 0.98 0.61
C ILE A 88 -12.55 0.08 -0.47
N GLU A 89 -13.58 0.58 -1.15
CA GLU A 89 -14.36 -0.18 -2.11
C GLU A 89 -13.56 -0.55 -3.36
N THR A 90 -12.76 0.37 -3.90
CA THR A 90 -11.93 0.13 -5.08
C THR A 90 -10.47 0.45 -4.79
N VAL A 91 -9.62 -0.58 -4.88
CA VAL A 91 -8.17 -0.45 -4.72
C VAL A 91 -7.48 -1.01 -5.95
N ILE A 92 -6.66 -0.18 -6.61
CA ILE A 92 -5.82 -0.56 -7.73
C ILE A 92 -4.38 -0.60 -7.23
N ILE A 93 -3.73 -1.76 -7.32
CA ILE A 93 -2.37 -1.94 -6.85
C ILE A 93 -1.48 -2.34 -8.01
N VAL A 94 -0.41 -1.58 -8.23
CA VAL A 94 0.72 -1.99 -9.05
C VAL A 94 1.71 -2.67 -8.10
N SER A 95 1.88 -3.97 -8.26
CA SER A 95 2.74 -4.76 -7.36
C SER A 95 3.51 -5.82 -8.11
N HIS A 96 4.76 -5.99 -7.69
CA HIS A 96 5.58 -7.14 -8.04
C HIS A 96 5.49 -8.26 -6.99
N ARG A 97 4.87 -8.04 -5.82
CA ARG A 97 4.82 -9.01 -4.71
C ARG A 97 3.71 -10.03 -4.93
N LEU A 98 4.07 -11.32 -4.93
CA LEU A 98 3.12 -12.41 -5.17
C LEU A 98 2.02 -12.51 -4.09
N SER A 99 2.33 -12.19 -2.83
CA SER A 99 1.36 -12.16 -1.72
C SER A 99 0.20 -11.20 -2.02
N THR A 100 0.52 -10.00 -2.51
CA THR A 100 -0.45 -8.97 -2.87
C THR A 100 -1.23 -9.35 -4.13
N ILE A 101 -0.53 -9.85 -5.16
CA ILE A 101 -1.14 -10.29 -6.43
C ILE A 101 -2.18 -11.39 -6.18
N LYS A 102 -1.89 -12.38 -5.32
CA LYS A 102 -2.80 -13.50 -5.04
C LYS A 102 -4.10 -13.10 -4.34
N LYS A 103 -4.08 -11.99 -3.58
CA LYS A 103 -5.27 -11.48 -2.87
C LYS A 103 -6.20 -10.66 -3.77
N ALA A 104 -5.76 -10.30 -4.97
CA ALA A 104 -6.54 -9.45 -5.86
C ALA A 104 -7.79 -10.19 -6.39
N SER A 105 -8.93 -9.50 -6.35
CA SER A 105 -10.19 -9.97 -6.94
C SER A 105 -10.15 -10.01 -8.47
N ARG A 106 -9.30 -9.17 -9.08
CA ARG A 106 -9.05 -9.10 -10.52
C ARG A 106 -7.60 -8.69 -10.76
N ILE A 107 -6.93 -9.40 -11.66
CA ILE A 107 -5.54 -9.15 -12.03
C ILE A 107 -5.50 -8.77 -13.51
N ILE A 108 -4.76 -7.70 -13.83
CA ILE A 108 -4.50 -7.25 -15.20
C ILE A 108 -3.01 -7.44 -15.47
N VAL A 109 -2.68 -8.25 -16.48
CA VAL A 109 -1.30 -8.47 -16.93
C VAL A 109 -1.01 -7.52 -18.07
N LEU A 110 -0.03 -6.63 -17.86
CA LEU A 110 0.41 -5.67 -18.87
C LEU A 110 1.69 -6.15 -19.55
N ASN A 111 1.72 -6.04 -20.87
CA ASN A 111 2.92 -6.26 -21.68
C ASN A 111 3.00 -5.21 -22.79
N ASP A 112 4.13 -4.51 -22.91
CA ASP A 112 4.38 -3.47 -23.92
C ASP A 112 3.23 -2.44 -24.05
N GLY A 113 2.71 -1.99 -22.92
CA GLY A 113 1.62 -1.00 -22.86
C GLY A 113 0.25 -1.53 -23.25
N ARG A 114 0.08 -2.85 -23.40
CA ARG A 114 -1.20 -3.51 -23.71
C ARG A 114 -1.61 -4.49 -22.61
N VAL A 115 -2.91 -4.68 -22.46
CA VAL A 115 -3.45 -5.77 -21.63
C VAL A 115 -3.25 -7.09 -22.38
N GLU A 116 -2.39 -7.94 -21.86
CA GLU A 116 -2.12 -9.27 -22.40
C GLU A 116 -3.16 -10.28 -21.90
N ALA A 117 -3.44 -10.23 -20.60
CA ALA A 117 -4.39 -11.12 -19.96
C ALA A 117 -5.07 -10.47 -18.77
N GLU A 118 -6.23 -11.00 -18.42
CA GLU A 118 -7.04 -10.56 -17.29
C GLU A 118 -7.79 -11.74 -16.67
N GLY A 119 -7.89 -11.77 -15.34
CA GLY A 119 -8.66 -12.78 -14.62
C GLY A 119 -8.26 -12.89 -13.15
N THR A 120 -8.70 -13.95 -12.47
CA THR A 120 -8.20 -14.29 -11.13
C THR A 120 -6.82 -14.95 -11.21
N HIS A 121 -6.15 -15.11 -10.07
CA HIS A 121 -4.89 -15.85 -9.97
C HIS A 121 -5.00 -17.24 -10.61
N GLU A 122 -6.03 -18.00 -10.27
CA GLU A 122 -6.25 -19.38 -10.74
C GLU A 122 -6.52 -19.44 -12.24
N GLU A 123 -7.24 -18.46 -12.78
CA GLU A 123 -7.52 -18.37 -14.21
C GLU A 123 -6.26 -18.04 -15.01
N LEU A 124 -5.51 -17.04 -14.55
CA LEU A 124 -4.29 -16.59 -15.21
C LEU A 124 -3.17 -17.64 -15.15
N MET A 125 -3.07 -18.39 -14.05
CA MET A 125 -2.15 -19.53 -13.96
C MET A 125 -2.43 -20.61 -15.01
N LYS A 126 -3.67 -20.71 -15.52
CA LYS A 126 -4.03 -21.66 -16.58
C LYS A 126 -3.89 -21.04 -17.98
N LYS A 127 -4.27 -19.77 -18.14
CA LYS A 127 -4.49 -19.13 -19.45
C LYS A 127 -3.31 -18.29 -19.94
N SER A 128 -2.52 -17.66 -19.05
CA SER A 128 -1.44 -16.74 -19.45
C SER A 128 -0.05 -17.35 -19.18
N PRO A 129 0.74 -17.63 -20.24
CA PRO A 129 2.15 -18.00 -20.09
C PRO A 129 2.98 -16.90 -19.41
N LEU A 130 2.73 -15.64 -19.75
CA LEU A 130 3.45 -14.49 -19.18
C LEU A 130 3.19 -14.37 -17.68
N TYR A 131 1.93 -14.49 -17.24
CA TYR A 131 1.60 -14.48 -15.82
C TYR A 131 2.32 -15.60 -15.05
N ARG A 132 2.35 -16.82 -15.61
CA ARG A 132 3.09 -17.94 -15.00
C ARG A 132 4.58 -17.65 -14.87
N GLU A 133 5.18 -17.00 -15.87
CA GLU A 133 6.60 -16.60 -15.82
C GLU A 133 6.85 -15.56 -14.72
N ILE A 134 6.00 -14.54 -14.61
CA ILE A 134 6.05 -13.53 -13.54
C ILE A 134 5.97 -14.23 -12.18
N VAL A 135 4.98 -15.11 -11.96
CA VAL A 135 4.83 -15.86 -10.70
C VAL A 135 6.06 -16.72 -10.40
N LYS A 136 6.60 -17.43 -11.40
CA LYS A 136 7.79 -18.27 -11.23
C LYS A 136 9.02 -17.45 -10.84
N SER A 137 9.21 -16.27 -11.43
CA SER A 137 10.32 -15.38 -11.10
C SER A 137 10.30 -14.90 -9.64
N GLN A 138 9.11 -14.72 -9.07
CA GLN A 138 8.91 -14.30 -7.69
C GLN A 138 9.15 -15.43 -6.67
N LEU A 139 8.98 -16.70 -7.07
CA LEU A 139 9.22 -17.86 -6.21
C LEU A 139 10.71 -18.26 -6.12
N MET A 140 11.54 -17.79 -7.04
CA MET A 140 12.98 -18.08 -7.07
C MET A 140 13.83 -16.98 -6.40
N ARG A 141 13.20 -15.99 -5.78
CA ARG A 141 13.82 -14.97 -4.93
C ARG A 141 13.68 -15.35 -3.46
#